data_AF-A0A2V7UVQ7-F1
#
_entry.id   AF-A0A2V7UVQ7-F1
#
_cell.length_a   1.000
_cell.length_b   1.000
_cell.length_c   1.000
_cell.angle_alpha   90.00
_cell.angle_beta   90.00
_cell.angle_gamma   90.00
#
_symmetry.space_group_name_H-M   'P 1'
#
loop_
_entity.id
_entity.type
_entity.pdbx_description
1 polymer ?
#
loop_
_entity_poly.entity_id
_entity_poly.type
_entity_poly.pdbx_seq_one_letter_code
_entity_poly.pdbx_strand_id
1 'polypeptide(L)'
;KGLTFGADLNVFERFLAPVFAPGVRRGETAAPAGGTAGVEVALMLVTLAVVGGALWLATRFYRSRPEMPQRLAASFPTLARLLANKYYVDELSDLIVIRPYLASCRGFHAFDARVVDGLVNGVRHFTVGLSHLSRFFDQFVVDGLVNAAAYLTRGLSLAFRRLQTGLVQAYLTVFVFGIFLFVSIYLFWHR
;
A
#
# COMPACT_ATOMS: atom_id res chain seq x y z
N LYS A 1 14.98 31.77 -8.17
CA LYS A 1 13.93 32.71 -7.70
C LYS A 1 12.67 32.45 -8.50
N GLY A 2 11.64 31.87 -7.89
CA GLY A 2 10.35 31.64 -8.54
C GLY A 2 9.90 30.19 -8.44
N LEU A 3 9.18 29.88 -7.35
CA LEU A 3 8.06 28.92 -7.23
C LEU A 3 7.42 28.96 -5.83
N THR A 4 7.69 30.01 -5.04
CA THR A 4 7.07 30.23 -3.74
C THR A 4 6.24 31.50 -3.81
N PHE A 5 4.91 31.35 -3.65
CA PHE A 5 3.89 32.39 -3.68
C PHE A 5 4.05 33.39 -2.51
N GLY A 6 5.17 34.11 -2.44
CA GLY A 6 5.48 35.03 -1.33
C GLY A 6 5.68 34.37 0.04
N ALA A 7 5.49 33.05 0.15
CA ALA A 7 5.71 32.30 1.36
C ALA A 7 7.17 31.81 1.42
N ASP A 8 7.95 32.34 2.36
CA ASP A 8 9.24 31.79 2.75
C ASP A 8 9.04 30.36 3.29
N LEU A 9 9.19 29.33 2.44
CA LEU A 9 9.22 27.91 2.83
C LEU A 9 10.50 27.54 3.62
N ASN A 10 11.35 28.53 3.86
CA ASN A 10 12.62 28.47 4.57
C ASN A 10 12.44 28.37 6.09
N VAL A 11 11.49 27.55 6.56
CA VAL A 11 11.26 27.29 8.00
C VAL A 11 12.45 26.55 8.60
N PHE A 12 12.97 25.56 7.89
CA PHE A 12 14.15 24.81 8.30
C PHE A 12 15.41 25.68 8.25
N GLU A 13 15.55 26.52 7.22
CA GLU A 13 16.65 27.48 7.12
C GLU A 13 16.57 28.54 8.21
N ARG A 14 15.38 29.04 8.60
CA ARG A 14 15.19 29.91 9.78
C ARG A 14 15.42 29.19 11.11
N PHE A 15 15.10 27.91 11.22
CA PHE A 15 15.35 27.10 12.41
C PHE A 15 16.85 26.84 12.61
N LEU A 16 17.60 26.68 11.51
CA LEU A 16 19.05 26.51 11.50
C LEU A 16 19.82 27.82 11.39
N ALA A 17 19.17 28.90 10.98
CA ALA A 17 19.74 30.24 10.93
C ALA A 17 20.40 30.68 12.24
N PRO A 18 20.00 30.27 13.46
CA PRO A 18 20.72 30.60 14.69
C PRO A 18 22.03 29.81 14.87
N VAL A 19 22.15 28.63 14.25
CA VAL A 19 23.34 27.77 14.29
C VAL A 19 24.38 28.23 13.27
N PHE A 20 23.91 28.68 12.10
CA PHE A 20 24.74 29.18 11.00
C PHE A 20 24.81 30.69 10.92
N ALA A 21 24.00 31.42 11.70
CA ALA A 21 24.26 32.82 11.97
C ALA A 21 25.71 32.86 12.40
N PRO A 22 26.58 33.61 11.70
CA PRO A 22 27.89 33.92 12.23
C PRO A 22 27.56 34.54 13.57
N GLY A 23 27.79 33.79 14.65
CA GLY A 23 27.41 34.21 15.97
C GLY A 23 27.94 35.62 16.09
N VAL A 24 27.06 36.61 16.17
CA VAL A 24 27.45 37.90 16.69
C VAL A 24 27.84 37.57 18.11
N ARG A 25 29.11 37.19 18.26
CA ARG A 25 30.06 37.70 19.24
C ARG A 25 29.32 38.28 20.43
N ARG A 26 28.59 37.44 21.16
CA ARG A 26 28.05 37.79 22.47
C ARG A 26 29.14 37.54 23.49
N GLY A 27 30.29 38.17 23.21
CA GLY A 27 31.57 38.02 23.91
C GLY A 27 32.78 38.62 23.18
N GLU A 28 32.73 38.91 21.88
CA GLU A 28 33.90 39.41 21.14
C GLU A 28 33.61 40.79 20.53
N THR A 29 33.68 41.82 21.36
CA THR A 29 34.21 43.09 20.86
C THR A 29 35.61 42.80 20.31
N ALA A 30 35.85 43.25 19.08
CA ALA A 30 37.19 43.42 18.54
C ALA A 30 37.94 44.43 19.42
N ALA A 31 38.51 43.95 20.51
CA ALA A 31 39.65 44.53 21.20
C ALA A 31 40.90 43.77 20.70
N PRO A 32 42.09 44.40 20.69
CA PRO A 32 43.28 43.84 20.06
C PRO A 32 43.56 42.43 20.58
N ALA A 33 44.08 41.58 19.70
CA ALA A 33 44.80 40.37 20.09
C ALA A 33 45.70 40.69 21.30
N GLY A 34 45.44 40.07 22.46
CA GLY A 34 46.26 40.33 23.64
C GLY A 34 45.81 39.79 25.01
N GLY A 35 44.55 39.36 25.22
CA GLY A 35 44.07 38.99 26.57
C GLY A 35 43.49 37.58 26.75
N THR A 36 42.59 37.14 25.87
CA THR A 36 41.77 35.93 26.07
C THR A 36 42.13 34.75 25.16
N ALA A 37 42.70 35.01 23.98
CA ALA A 37 43.20 33.97 23.07
C ALA A 37 44.27 33.08 23.74
N GLY A 38 45.08 33.66 24.63
CA GLY A 38 46.03 32.90 25.45
C GLY A 38 45.33 31.94 26.42
N VAL A 39 44.17 32.33 26.98
CA VAL A 39 43.39 31.49 27.89
C VAL A 39 42.67 30.37 27.13
N GLU A 40 42.10 30.67 25.97
CA GLU A 40 41.46 29.66 25.12
C GLU A 40 42.46 28.62 24.60
N VAL A 41 43.62 29.08 24.11
CA VAL A 41 44.72 28.19 23.69
C VAL A 41 45.27 27.42 24.88
N ALA A 42 45.41 28.05 26.06
CA ALA A 42 45.81 27.35 27.27
C ALA A 42 44.79 26.26 27.66
N LEU A 43 43.49 26.53 27.62
CA LEU A 43 42.45 25.54 27.92
C LEU A 43 42.40 24.41 26.89
N MET A 44 42.62 24.70 25.60
CA MET A 44 42.79 23.66 24.58
C MET A 44 44.02 22.79 24.85
N LEU A 45 45.17 23.41 25.14
CA LEU A 45 46.40 22.67 25.46
C LEU A 45 46.25 21.86 26.75
N VAL A 46 45.55 22.39 27.75
CA VAL A 46 45.23 21.66 28.99
C VAL A 46 44.33 20.47 28.71
N THR A 47 43.24 20.64 27.94
CA THR A 47 42.35 19.52 27.60
C THR A 47 43.08 18.47 26.75
N LEU A 48 43.90 18.90 25.80
CA LEU A 48 44.72 18.00 24.98
C LEU A 48 45.78 17.27 25.81
N ALA A 49 46.40 17.93 26.78
CA ALA A 49 47.35 17.32 27.71
C ALA A 49 46.64 16.34 28.66
N VAL A 50 45.44 16.65 29.15
CA VAL A 50 44.64 15.76 30.00
C VAL A 50 44.22 14.52 29.23
N VAL A 51 43.69 14.67 28.01
CA VAL A 51 43.29 13.55 27.14
C VAL A 51 44.50 12.72 26.73
N GLY A 52 45.60 13.37 26.31
CA GLY A 52 46.84 12.71 25.94
C GLY A 52 47.47 11.95 27.12
N GLY A 53 47.47 12.55 28.31
CA GLY A 53 47.92 11.92 29.55
C GLY A 53 47.05 10.72 29.94
N ALA A 54 45.72 10.85 29.83
CA ALA A 54 44.78 9.77 30.07
C ALA A 54 44.97 8.60 29.09
N LEU A 55 45.16 8.87 27.81
CA LEU A 55 45.43 7.87 26.78
C LEU A 55 46.79 7.18 26.99
N TRP A 56 47.82 7.96 27.33
CA TRP A 56 49.14 7.42 27.66
C TRP A 56 49.08 6.49 28.88
N LEU A 57 48.37 6.91 29.93
CA LEU A 57 48.20 6.09 31.13
C LEU A 57 47.37 4.84 30.84
N ALA A 58 46.27 4.96 30.10
CA ALA A 58 45.42 3.83 29.70
C ALA A 58 46.19 2.81 28.86
N THR A 59 46.92 3.27 27.84
CA THR A 59 47.72 2.39 26.97
C THR A 59 48.88 1.75 27.72
N ARG A 60 49.55 2.47 28.64
CA ARG A 60 50.60 1.91 29.49
C ARG A 60 50.06 0.86 30.44
N PHE A 61 48.90 1.10 31.06
CA PHE A 61 48.27 0.16 31.97
C PHE A 61 47.84 -1.13 31.25
N TYR A 62 47.20 -1.00 30.07
CA TYR A 62 46.76 -2.14 29.27
C TYR A 62 47.89 -2.93 28.60
N ARG A 63 48.98 -2.27 28.16
CA ARG A 63 50.13 -2.97 27.54
C ARG A 63 51.08 -3.60 28.56
N SER A 64 51.28 -2.97 29.71
CA SER A 64 52.26 -3.46 30.69
C SER A 64 51.70 -4.49 31.67
N ARG A 65 50.39 -4.50 31.94
CA ARG A 65 49.75 -5.48 32.86
C ARG A 65 48.30 -5.79 32.46
N PRO A 66 48.06 -6.69 31.49
CA PRO A 66 46.71 -7.10 31.08
C PRO A 66 45.88 -7.78 32.18
N GLU A 67 46.51 -8.19 33.29
CA GLU A 67 45.83 -8.79 34.45
C GLU A 67 45.22 -7.76 35.43
N MET A 68 45.67 -6.51 35.42
CA MET A 68 45.19 -5.48 36.37
C MET A 68 43.68 -5.17 36.23
N PRO A 69 43.10 -5.06 35.02
CA PRO A 69 41.65 -4.93 34.86
C PRO A 69 40.89 -6.11 35.46
N GLN A 70 41.45 -7.33 35.35
CA GLN A 70 40.84 -8.54 35.90
C GLN A 70 40.92 -8.57 37.43
N ARG A 71 42.03 -8.10 38.03
CA ARG A 71 42.18 -7.99 39.49
C ARG A 71 41.25 -6.92 40.07
N LEU A 72 41.09 -5.78 39.39
CA LEU A 72 40.17 -4.72 39.80
C LEU A 72 38.70 -5.18 39.68
N ALA A 73 38.39 -5.95 38.63
CA ALA A 73 37.09 -6.58 38.47
C ALA A 73 36.82 -7.67 39.54
N ALA A 74 37.87 -8.38 39.99
CA ALA A 74 37.76 -9.35 41.07
C ALA A 74 37.57 -8.69 42.45
N SER A 75 38.12 -7.49 42.67
CA SER A 75 37.91 -6.73 43.91
C SER A 75 36.50 -6.13 44.03
N PHE A 76 35.86 -5.77 42.91
CA PHE A 76 34.50 -5.23 42.88
C PHE A 76 33.64 -5.92 41.82
N PRO A 77 33.28 -7.20 42.02
CA PRO A 77 32.61 -8.02 41.00
C PRO A 77 31.24 -7.49 40.61
N THR A 78 30.52 -6.84 41.52
CA THR A 78 29.22 -6.20 41.26
C THR A 78 29.35 -4.97 40.37
N LEU A 79 30.30 -4.09 40.67
CA LEU A 79 30.53 -2.87 39.87
C LEU A 79 31.06 -3.23 38.47
N ALA A 80 31.97 -4.20 38.41
CA ALA A 80 32.49 -4.72 37.15
C ALA A 80 31.40 -5.33 36.28
N ARG A 81 30.48 -6.10 36.87
CA ARG A 81 29.31 -6.65 36.15
C ARG A 81 28.33 -5.57 35.69
N LEU A 82 28.08 -4.55 36.51
CA LEU A 82 27.20 -3.43 36.13
C LEU A 82 27.77 -2.63 34.95
N LEU A 83 29.05 -2.26 34.98
CA LEU A 83 29.69 -1.56 33.88
C LEU A 83 29.83 -2.45 32.64
N ALA A 84 30.15 -3.74 32.81
CA ALA A 84 30.26 -4.70 31.71
C ALA A 84 28.92 -4.92 31.01
N ASN A 85 27.81 -4.94 31.76
CA ASN A 85 26.46 -5.07 31.22
C ASN A 85 25.84 -3.70 30.89
N LYS A 86 26.64 -2.66 30.62
CA LYS A 86 26.15 -1.34 30.19
C LYS A 86 25.02 -0.78 31.09
N TYR A 87 25.14 -0.99 32.39
CA TYR A 87 24.14 -0.60 33.39
C TYR A 87 22.73 -1.18 33.18
N TYR A 88 22.59 -2.27 32.41
CA TYR A 88 21.30 -2.88 32.05
C TYR A 88 20.31 -1.94 31.34
N VAL A 89 20.79 -0.80 30.83
CA VAL A 89 19.95 0.20 30.16
C VAL A 89 19.37 -0.38 28.87
N ASP A 90 20.15 -1.19 28.16
CA ASP A 90 19.75 -1.81 26.91
C ASP A 90 18.64 -2.87 27.16
N GLU A 91 18.74 -3.73 28.18
CA GLU A 91 17.68 -4.69 28.51
C GLU A 91 16.39 -4.03 29.02
N LEU A 92 16.51 -2.98 29.85
CA LEU A 92 15.34 -2.29 30.38
C LEU A 92 14.57 -1.60 29.26
N SER A 93 15.29 -1.01 28.30
CA SER A 93 14.70 -0.39 27.10
C SER A 93 14.03 -1.44 26.21
N ASP A 94 14.66 -2.59 26.01
CA ASP A 94 14.05 -3.70 25.26
C ASP A 94 12.74 -4.15 25.91
N LEU A 95 12.74 -4.34 27.22
CA LEU A 95 11.59 -4.85 27.95
C LEU A 95 10.45 -3.84 28.04
N ILE A 96 10.75 -2.59 28.37
CA ILE A 96 9.75 -1.55 28.65
C ILE A 96 9.23 -0.91 27.36
N VAL A 97 10.07 -0.74 26.34
CA VAL A 97 9.73 0.04 25.14
C VAL A 97 9.57 -0.87 23.93
N ILE A 98 10.59 -1.68 23.62
CA ILE A 98 10.64 -2.39 22.33
C ILE A 98 9.62 -3.55 22.29
N ARG A 99 9.61 -4.41 23.29
CA ARG A 99 8.70 -5.57 23.35
C ARG A 99 7.21 -5.21 23.28
N PRO A 100 6.69 -4.26 24.10
CA PRO A 100 5.29 -3.88 24.01
C PRO A 100 4.99 -3.20 22.67
N TYR A 101 5.89 -2.38 22.14
CA TYR A 101 5.73 -1.78 20.82
C TYR A 101 5.60 -2.83 19.70
N LEU A 102 6.48 -3.83 19.70
CA LEU A 102 6.42 -4.94 18.74
C LEU A 102 5.19 -5.84 18.95
N ALA A 103 4.71 -5.99 20.18
CA ALA A 103 3.46 -6.68 20.46
C ALA A 103 2.24 -5.93 19.89
N SER A 104 2.19 -4.60 20.07
CA SER A 104 1.15 -3.75 19.48
C SER A 104 1.17 -3.79 17.95
N CYS A 105 2.35 -3.74 17.32
CA CYS A 105 2.47 -3.86 15.86
C CYS A 105 1.94 -5.21 15.36
N ARG A 106 2.26 -6.31 16.05
CA ARG A 106 1.70 -7.63 15.73
C ARG A 106 0.19 -7.70 15.92
N GLY A 107 -0.35 -7.01 16.92
CA GLY A 107 -1.79 -6.87 17.12
C GLY A 107 -2.48 -6.17 15.95
N PHE A 108 -1.94 -5.04 15.50
CA PHE A 108 -2.48 -4.32 14.33
C PHE A 108 -2.36 -5.14 13.04
N HIS A 109 -1.25 -5.82 12.82
CA HIS A 109 -1.10 -6.71 11.67
C HIS A 109 -2.12 -7.87 11.70
N ALA A 110 -2.35 -8.47 12.86
CA ALA A 110 -3.36 -9.51 13.01
C ALA A 110 -4.79 -8.99 12.81
N PHE A 111 -5.05 -7.72 13.16
CA PHE A 111 -6.32 -7.07 12.89
C PHE A 111 -6.52 -6.85 11.38
N ASP A 112 -5.53 -6.29 10.69
CA ASP A 112 -5.57 -6.09 9.24
C ASP A 112 -5.81 -7.40 8.49
N ALA A 113 -4.99 -8.42 8.77
CA ALA A 113 -5.07 -9.73 8.13
C ALA A 113 -6.38 -10.51 8.42
N ARG A 114 -7.14 -10.15 9.46
CA ARG A 114 -8.41 -10.83 9.79
C ARG A 114 -9.62 -10.01 9.38
N VAL A 115 -9.60 -8.73 9.68
CA VAL A 115 -10.75 -7.83 9.47
C VAL A 115 -10.70 -7.27 8.07
N VAL A 116 -9.60 -6.65 7.66
CA VAL A 116 -9.51 -6.02 6.34
C VAL A 116 -9.51 -7.09 5.25
N ASP A 117 -8.61 -8.06 5.34
CA ASP A 117 -8.57 -9.17 4.38
C ASP A 117 -9.86 -10.01 4.43
N GLY A 118 -10.46 -10.20 5.61
CA GLY A 118 -11.73 -10.89 5.75
C GLY A 118 -12.87 -10.17 5.03
N LEU A 119 -12.97 -8.85 5.18
CA LEU A 119 -13.95 -8.02 4.48
C LEU A 119 -13.75 -8.07 2.96
N VAL A 120 -12.50 -7.93 2.50
CA VAL A 120 -12.18 -7.99 1.06
C VAL A 120 -12.56 -9.35 0.46
N ASN A 121 -12.20 -10.44 1.13
CA ASN A 121 -12.60 -11.78 0.68
C ASN A 121 -14.11 -11.98 0.76
N GLY A 122 -14.79 -11.41 1.77
CA GLY A 122 -16.24 -11.40 1.87
C GLY A 122 -16.91 -10.71 0.67
N VAL A 123 -16.42 -9.53 0.28
CA VAL A 123 -16.91 -8.81 -0.91
C VAL A 123 -16.68 -9.62 -2.18
N ARG A 124 -15.53 -10.29 -2.30
CA ARG A 124 -15.26 -11.22 -3.42
C ARG A 124 -16.31 -12.32 -3.46
N HIS A 125 -16.53 -13.04 -2.35
CA HIS A 125 -17.50 -14.13 -2.29
C HIS A 125 -18.93 -13.67 -2.58
N PHE A 126 -19.31 -12.48 -2.10
CA PHE A 126 -20.60 -11.88 -2.40
C PHE A 126 -20.76 -11.59 -3.90
N THR A 127 -19.75 -10.98 -4.52
CA THR A 127 -19.76 -10.63 -5.95
C THR A 127 -19.79 -11.88 -6.83
N VAL A 128 -19.00 -12.90 -6.48
CA VAL A 128 -18.98 -14.18 -7.20
C VAL A 128 -20.31 -14.92 -7.00
N GLY A 129 -20.86 -14.95 -5.79
CA GLY A 129 -22.17 -15.53 -5.51
C GLY A 129 -23.29 -14.86 -6.33
N LEU A 130 -23.27 -13.53 -6.42
CA LEU A 130 -24.21 -12.78 -7.25
C LEU A 130 -24.05 -13.10 -8.74
N SER A 131 -22.80 -13.32 -9.19
CA SER A 131 -22.52 -13.73 -10.58
C SER A 131 -23.09 -15.12 -10.89
N HIS A 132 -23.01 -16.07 -9.95
CA HIS A 132 -23.63 -17.38 -10.11
C HIS A 132 -25.16 -17.28 -10.19
N LEU A 133 -25.78 -16.39 -9.41
CA LEU A 133 -27.22 -16.16 -9.48
C LEU A 133 -27.64 -15.54 -10.82
N SER A 134 -26.89 -14.54 -11.30
CA SER A 134 -27.10 -13.94 -12.62
C SER A 134 -26.99 -15.00 -13.72
N ARG A 135 -26.01 -15.90 -13.63
CA ARG A 135 -25.82 -16.98 -14.60
C ARG A 135 -26.97 -17.99 -14.59
N PHE A 136 -27.53 -18.31 -13.42
CA PHE A 136 -28.72 -19.16 -13.33
C PHE A 136 -29.93 -18.50 -14.00
N PHE A 137 -30.15 -17.20 -13.76
CA PHE A 137 -31.26 -16.47 -14.37
C PHE A 137 -31.12 -16.40 -15.90
N ASP A 138 -29.91 -16.15 -16.40
CA ASP A 138 -29.63 -16.11 -17.84
C ASP A 138 -29.91 -17.47 -18.51
N GLN A 139 -29.34 -18.54 -17.97
CA GLN A 139 -29.48 -19.88 -18.56
C GLN A 139 -30.88 -20.47 -18.43
N PHE A 140 -31.59 -20.19 -17.33
CA PHE A 140 -32.89 -20.80 -17.09
C PHE A 140 -34.04 -19.96 -17.66
N VAL A 141 -33.98 -18.64 -17.46
CA VAL A 141 -35.07 -17.73 -17.84
C VAL A 141 -34.83 -17.16 -19.23
N VAL A 142 -33.68 -16.52 -19.47
CA VAL A 142 -33.42 -15.83 -20.74
C VAL A 142 -33.30 -16.84 -21.88
N ASP A 143 -32.36 -17.78 -21.77
CA ASP A 143 -32.16 -18.83 -22.77
C ASP A 143 -33.40 -19.71 -22.92
N GLY A 144 -34.10 -20.02 -21.81
CA GLY A 144 -35.35 -20.78 -21.83
C GLY A 144 -36.44 -20.09 -22.66
N LEU A 145 -36.64 -18.79 -22.44
CA LEU A 145 -37.62 -17.99 -23.18
C LEU A 145 -37.23 -17.83 -24.65
N VAL A 146 -35.95 -17.56 -24.95
CA VAL A 146 -35.45 -17.42 -26.32
C VAL A 146 -35.60 -18.74 -27.09
N ASN A 147 -35.25 -19.86 -26.47
CA ASN A 147 -35.43 -21.18 -27.08
C ASN A 147 -36.91 -21.50 -27.30
N ALA A 148 -37.79 -21.19 -26.35
CA ALA A 148 -39.24 -21.36 -26.53
C ALA A 148 -39.78 -20.54 -27.71
N ALA A 149 -39.37 -19.27 -27.81
CA ALA A 149 -39.71 -18.43 -28.96
C ALA A 149 -39.20 -19.04 -30.28
N ALA A 150 -37.95 -19.50 -30.31
CA ALA A 150 -37.37 -20.16 -31.47
C ALA A 150 -38.13 -21.44 -31.86
N TYR A 151 -38.54 -22.26 -30.88
CA TYR A 151 -39.35 -23.46 -31.13
C TYR A 151 -40.74 -23.12 -31.66
N LEU A 152 -41.38 -22.07 -31.14
CA LEU A 152 -42.66 -21.59 -31.66
C LEU A 152 -42.53 -21.12 -33.11
N THR A 153 -41.53 -20.29 -33.43
CA THR A 153 -41.30 -19.82 -34.79
C THR A 153 -40.98 -20.97 -35.75
N ARG A 154 -40.16 -21.94 -35.32
CA ARG A 154 -39.87 -23.14 -36.12
C ARG A 154 -41.11 -24.01 -36.31
N GLY A 155 -41.92 -24.20 -35.27
CA GLY A 155 -43.18 -24.95 -35.33
C GLY A 155 -44.16 -24.32 -36.32
N LEU A 156 -44.33 -22.99 -36.26
CA LEU A 156 -45.10 -22.21 -37.23
C LEU A 156 -44.54 -22.38 -38.64
N SER A 157 -43.23 -22.26 -38.81
CA SER A 157 -42.58 -22.42 -40.12
C SER A 157 -42.81 -23.82 -40.70
N LEU A 158 -42.75 -24.87 -39.88
CA LEU A 158 -43.02 -26.25 -40.29
C LEU A 158 -44.50 -26.46 -40.63
N ALA A 159 -45.42 -25.83 -39.89
CA ALA A 159 -46.85 -25.84 -40.21
C ALA A 159 -47.13 -25.15 -41.55
N PHE A 160 -46.54 -23.98 -41.81
CA PHE A 160 -46.63 -23.29 -43.09
C PHE A 160 -45.99 -24.10 -44.22
N ARG A 161 -44.86 -24.78 -43.97
CA ARG A 161 -44.22 -25.64 -44.97
C ARG A 161 -45.08 -26.84 -45.37
N ARG A 162 -45.96 -27.33 -44.49
CA ARG A 162 -46.93 -28.39 -44.84
C ARG A 162 -48.02 -27.92 -45.81
N LEU A 163 -48.30 -26.62 -45.89
CA LEU A 163 -49.19 -26.05 -46.91
C LEU A 163 -48.53 -26.02 -48.30
N GLN A 164 -47.20 -26.11 -48.35
CA GLN A 164 -46.44 -26.16 -49.58
C GLN A 164 -46.31 -27.63 -50.02
N THR A 165 -47.30 -28.14 -50.74
CA THR A 165 -47.42 -29.56 -51.14
C THR A 165 -46.39 -30.04 -52.16
N GLY A 166 -45.65 -29.12 -52.78
CA GLY A 166 -44.60 -29.43 -53.77
C GLY A 166 -45.10 -30.04 -55.09
N LEU A 167 -46.41 -30.28 -55.22
CA LEU A 167 -47.02 -30.87 -56.42
C LEU A 167 -47.39 -29.76 -57.41
N VAL A 168 -46.77 -29.75 -58.59
CA VAL A 168 -47.04 -28.74 -59.65
C VAL A 168 -48.53 -28.65 -59.99
N GLN A 169 -49.23 -29.79 -59.98
CA GLN A 169 -50.65 -29.88 -60.27
C GLN A 169 -51.53 -29.11 -59.26
N ALA A 170 -51.15 -29.07 -57.98
CA ALA A 170 -51.91 -28.33 -56.96
C ALA A 170 -51.86 -26.81 -57.22
N TYR A 171 -50.70 -26.29 -57.62
CA TYR A 171 -50.54 -24.88 -57.99
C TYR A 171 -51.33 -24.53 -59.26
N LEU A 172 -51.29 -25.40 -60.28
CA LEU A 172 -52.06 -25.20 -61.52
C LEU A 172 -53.56 -25.14 -61.25
N THR A 173 -54.09 -26.02 -60.40
CA THR A 173 -55.51 -26.02 -60.03
C THR A 173 -55.93 -24.71 -59.35
N VAL A 174 -55.14 -24.21 -58.40
CA VAL A 174 -55.41 -22.93 -57.73
C VAL A 174 -55.35 -21.76 -58.73
N PHE A 175 -54.40 -21.76 -59.65
CA PHE A 175 -54.26 -20.72 -60.67
C PHE A 175 -55.47 -20.67 -61.62
N VAL A 176 -55.91 -21.82 -62.13
CA VAL A 176 -57.08 -21.92 -63.02
C VAL A 176 -58.35 -21.48 -62.29
N PHE A 177 -58.57 -21.95 -61.05
CA PHE A 177 -59.69 -21.50 -60.22
C PHE A 177 -59.66 -20.00 -59.94
N GLY A 178 -58.47 -19.45 -59.67
CA GLY A 178 -58.26 -18.02 -59.43
C GLY A 178 -58.65 -17.17 -60.63
N ILE A 179 -58.16 -17.53 -61.83
CA ILE A 179 -58.54 -16.84 -63.08
C ILE A 179 -60.05 -16.94 -63.32
N PHE A 180 -60.62 -18.14 -63.17
CA PHE A 180 -62.05 -18.36 -63.37
C PHE A 180 -62.90 -17.48 -62.43
N LEU A 181 -62.53 -17.41 -61.15
CA LEU A 181 -63.20 -16.56 -60.16
C LEU A 181 -63.07 -15.08 -60.53
N PHE A 182 -61.86 -14.62 -60.89
CA PHE A 182 -61.59 -13.22 -61.24
C PHE A 182 -62.42 -12.77 -62.45
N VAL A 183 -62.45 -13.60 -63.49
CA VAL A 183 -63.26 -13.36 -64.70
C VAL A 183 -64.75 -13.37 -64.37
N SER A 184 -65.21 -14.31 -63.54
CA SER A 184 -66.62 -14.39 -63.14
C SER A 184 -67.06 -13.15 -62.36
N ILE A 185 -66.23 -12.66 -61.44
CA ILE A 185 -66.49 -11.42 -60.68
C ILE A 185 -66.48 -10.22 -61.63
N TYR A 186 -65.49 -10.11 -62.51
CA TYR A 186 -65.40 -9.01 -63.49
C TYR A 186 -66.63 -8.95 -64.39
N LEU A 187 -67.06 -10.09 -64.91
CA LEU A 187 -68.25 -10.19 -65.77
C LEU A 187 -69.54 -9.90 -65.00
N PHE A 188 -69.65 -10.33 -63.74
CA PHE A 188 -70.81 -10.02 -62.90
C PHE A 188 -70.89 -8.53 -62.55
N TRP A 189 -69.75 -7.87 -62.32
CA TRP A 189 -69.72 -6.44 -62.01
C TRP A 189 -69.94 -5.54 -63.23
N HIS A 190 -69.58 -6.02 -64.43
CA HIS A 190 -69.77 -5.30 -65.70
C HIS A 190 -71.13 -5.60 -66.37
N ARG A 191 -71.97 -6.46 -65.78
CA ARG A 191 -73.32 -6.76 -66.29
C ARG A 191 -74.38 -6.02 -65.49
#